data_AF-A0A939R4C6-F1
#
_entry.id   AF-A0A939R4C6-F1
#
_cell.length_a   1.000
_cell.length_b   1.000
_cell.length_c   1.000
_cell.angle_alpha   90.00
_cell.angle_beta   90.00
_cell.angle_gamma   90.00
#
_symmetry.space_group_name_H-M   'P 1'
#
loop_
_entity.id
_entity.type
_entity.pdbx_description
1 polymer ?
#
loop_
_entity_poly.entity_id
_entity_poly.type
_entity_poly.pdbx_seq_one_letter_code
_entity_poly.pdbx_strand_id
1 'polypeptide(L)'
;MERTILYYKHYFIDFFLSLDSGAQRKIAYVMDVLKTQQRPGSNFVKHIREGVFELRANHEGNIYRAFFIFDEGNIVMLFNGFRKKTQKTPENEIQKAIKLKNEYYAEKK
;
A
#
# COMPACT_ATOMS: atom_id res chain seq x y z
N MET A 1 17.71 -5.22 9.79
CA MET A 1 17.73 -5.26 8.32
C MET A 1 16.55 -4.44 7.85
N GLU A 2 16.78 -3.35 7.12
CA GLU A 2 15.72 -2.48 6.62
C GLU A 2 15.04 -3.14 5.42
N ARG A 3 13.70 -3.13 5.36
CA ARG A 3 12.99 -3.70 4.21
C ARG A 3 13.08 -2.75 3.03
N THR A 4 13.28 -3.26 1.82
CA THR A 4 13.19 -2.44 0.60
C THR A 4 11.74 -2.32 0.16
N ILE A 5 11.36 -1.14 -0.35
CA ILE A 5 10.08 -0.96 -1.03
C ILE A 5 10.29 -1.08 -2.53
N LEU A 6 9.57 -2.02 -3.15
CA LEU A 6 9.48 -2.23 -4.58
C LEU A 6 8.09 -1.82 -5.06
N TYR A 7 7.98 -1.47 -6.34
CA TYR A 7 6.72 -1.08 -6.96
C TYR A 7 6.39 -2.06 -8.09
N TYR A 8 5.20 -2.67 -8.03
CA TYR A 8 4.70 -3.47 -9.13
C TYR A 8 4.07 -2.54 -10.17
N LYS A 9 4.73 -2.45 -11.33
CA LYS A 9 4.35 -1.53 -12.42
C LYS A 9 4.30 -0.08 -11.91
N HIS A 10 3.50 0.79 -12.54
CA HIS A 10 3.44 2.23 -12.23
C HIS A 10 2.26 2.64 -11.34
N TYR A 11 1.35 1.73 -11.01
CA TYR A 11 0.07 2.06 -10.37
C TYR A 11 0.22 2.90 -9.09
N PHE A 12 1.09 2.47 -8.17
CA PHE A 12 1.30 3.20 -6.93
C PHE A 12 2.05 4.52 -7.14
N ILE A 13 3.09 4.51 -7.98
CA ILE A 13 3.92 5.70 -8.23
C ILE A 13 3.09 6.81 -8.88
N ASP A 14 2.31 6.49 -9.91
CA ASP A 14 1.46 7.46 -10.60
C ASP A 14 0.47 8.11 -9.63
N PHE A 15 -0.12 7.30 -8.74
CA PHE A 15 -0.96 7.81 -7.68
C PHE A 15 -0.21 8.70 -6.70
N PHE A 16 0.92 8.24 -6.17
CA PHE A 16 1.70 9.00 -5.20
C PHE A 16 2.10 10.36 -5.76
N LEU A 17 2.54 10.42 -7.02
CA LEU A 17 2.90 11.65 -7.71
C LEU A 17 1.70 12.56 -8.00
N SER A 18 0.48 12.01 -8.10
CA SER A 18 -0.76 12.80 -8.28
C SER A 18 -1.23 13.55 -7.02
N LEU A 19 -0.65 13.24 -5.85
CA LEU A 19 -1.07 13.81 -4.58
C LEU A 19 -0.41 15.16 -4.30
N ASP A 20 -1.06 15.97 -3.46
CA ASP A 20 -0.46 17.16 -2.90
C ASP A 20 0.73 16.82 -1.98
N SER A 21 1.61 17.79 -1.77
CA SER A 21 2.85 17.58 -1.01
C SER A 21 2.62 17.12 0.43
N GLY A 22 1.50 17.50 1.06
CA GLY A 22 1.17 17.10 2.43
C GLY A 22 0.77 15.63 2.50
N ALA A 23 -0.07 15.19 1.57
CA ALA A 23 -0.44 13.78 1.43
C ALA A 23 0.76 12.91 1.05
N GLN A 24 1.63 13.36 0.14
CA GLN A 24 2.89 12.67 -0.20
C GLN A 24 3.77 12.48 1.03
N ARG A 25 4.03 13.55 1.80
CA ARG A 25 4.81 13.46 3.05
C ARG A 25 4.19 12.48 4.03
N LYS A 26 2.86 12.48 4.15
CA LYS A 26 2.17 11.56 5.08
C LYS A 26 2.30 10.10 4.64
N ILE A 27 2.14 9.81 3.35
CA ILE A 27 2.32 8.45 2.83
C ILE A 27 3.78 8.00 2.95
N ALA A 28 4.74 8.87 2.59
CA ALA A 28 6.17 8.59 2.74
C ALA A 28 6.54 8.25 4.19
N TYR A 29 6.02 8.99 5.17
CA TYR A 29 6.19 8.67 6.58
C TYR A 29 5.70 7.25 6.93
N VAL A 30 4.52 6.85 6.42
CA VAL A 30 4.00 5.50 6.67
C VAL A 30 4.85 4.43 5.98
N MET A 31 5.40 4.73 4.80
CA MET A 31 6.35 3.87 4.10
C MET A 31 7.65 3.68 4.90
N ASP A 32 8.16 4.73 5.55
CA ASP A 32 9.35 4.63 6.40
C ASP A 32 9.09 3.82 7.68
N VAL A 33 7.91 3.97 8.29
CA VAL A 33 7.45 3.12 9.40
C VAL A 33 7.42 1.65 8.97
N LEU A 34 6.93 1.37 7.77
CA LEU A 34 6.84 0.04 7.18
C LEU A 34 8.23 -0.61 6.97
N LYS A 35 9.21 0.17 6.50
CA LYS A 35 10.59 -0.30 6.28
C LYS A 35 11.32 -0.64 7.58
N THR A 36 11.09 0.18 8.61
CA THR A 36 11.89 0.16 9.85
C THR A 36 11.29 -0.72 10.94
N GLN A 37 9.95 -0.80 11.04
CA GLN A 37 9.29 -1.50 12.13
C GLN A 37 8.92 -2.93 11.72
N GLN A 38 9.33 -3.91 12.53
CA GLN A 38 8.96 -5.30 12.27
C GLN A 38 7.44 -5.53 12.31
N ARG A 39 6.75 -4.87 13.25
CA ARG A 39 5.29 -4.95 13.45
C ARG A 39 4.69 -3.54 13.49
N PRO A 40 4.40 -2.93 12.34
CA PRO A 40 3.77 -1.63 12.28
C PRO A 40 2.40 -1.67 12.98
N GLY A 41 2.05 -0.58 13.67
CA GLY A 41 0.74 -0.46 14.31
C GLY A 41 -0.43 -0.54 13.32
N SER A 42 -1.59 -0.98 13.81
CA SER A 42 -2.82 -1.13 13.01
C SER A 42 -3.35 0.18 12.39
N ASN A 43 -2.85 1.31 12.90
CA ASN A 43 -3.12 2.66 12.37
C ASN A 43 -2.42 2.91 11.02
N PHE A 44 -1.34 2.20 10.74
CA PHE A 44 -0.51 2.36 9.55
C PHE A 44 -0.66 1.20 8.57
N VAL A 45 -0.89 0.00 9.10
CA VAL A 45 -0.95 -1.23 8.30
C VAL A 45 -2.10 -2.07 8.78
N LYS A 46 -2.85 -2.63 7.84
CA LYS A 46 -3.89 -3.62 8.12
C LYS A 46 -3.73 -4.82 7.20
N HIS A 47 -3.64 -6.01 7.77
CA HIS A 47 -3.82 -7.23 6.98
C HIS A 47 -5.28 -7.32 6.53
N ILE A 48 -5.49 -7.53 5.23
CA ILE A 48 -6.83 -7.64 4.65
C ILE A 48 -7.21 -9.11 4.55
N ARG A 49 -6.63 -9.83 3.58
CA ARG A 49 -6.69 -11.29 3.43
C ARG A 49 -5.74 -11.75 2.34
N GLU A 50 -5.53 -13.06 2.24
CA GLU A 50 -4.76 -13.69 1.15
C GLU A 50 -3.35 -13.09 0.99
N GLY A 51 -2.71 -12.71 2.10
CA GLY A 51 -1.38 -12.11 2.10
C GLY A 51 -1.32 -10.67 1.58
N VAL A 52 -2.47 -10.05 1.29
CA VAL A 52 -2.57 -8.62 0.93
C VAL A 52 -2.71 -7.78 2.18
N PHE A 53 -1.93 -6.70 2.23
CA PHE A 53 -1.91 -5.71 3.29
C PHE A 53 -2.32 -4.34 2.74
N GLU A 54 -2.92 -3.54 3.60
CA GLU A 54 -3.35 -2.16 3.34
C GLU A 54 -2.48 -1.19 4.13
N LEU A 55 -1.81 -0.28 3.44
CA LEU A 55 -1.21 0.94 3.97
C LEU A 55 -2.31 1.96 4.27
N ARG A 56 -2.27 2.56 5.46
CA ARG A 56 -3.27 3.51 5.95
C ARG A 56 -2.62 4.86 6.25
N ALA A 57 -2.96 5.88 5.47
CA ALA A 57 -2.55 7.25 5.70
C ALA A 57 -3.79 8.17 5.68
N ASN A 58 -3.84 9.12 6.61
CA ASN A 58 -4.88 10.15 6.67
C ASN A 58 -4.18 11.52 6.75
N HIS A 59 -4.63 12.48 5.93
CA HIS A 59 -4.10 13.84 5.90
C HIS A 59 -5.22 14.82 5.56
N GLU A 60 -5.35 15.91 6.33
CA GLU A 60 -6.37 16.97 6.12
C GLU A 60 -7.80 16.44 5.87
N GLY A 61 -8.24 15.46 6.67
CA GLY A 61 -9.56 14.86 6.52
C GLY A 61 -9.71 13.90 5.33
N ASN A 62 -8.71 13.78 4.47
CA ASN A 62 -8.66 12.82 3.38
C ASN A 62 -8.07 11.49 3.84
N ILE A 63 -8.60 10.41 3.28
CA ILE A 63 -8.22 9.03 3.58
C ILE A 63 -7.52 8.45 2.34
N TYR A 64 -6.28 8.02 2.52
CA TYR A 64 -5.44 7.43 1.49
C TYR A 64 -5.12 5.99 1.86
N ARG A 65 -5.34 5.06 0.92
CA ARG A 65 -5.01 3.64 1.08
C ARG A 65 -4.13 3.17 -0.07
N ALA A 66 -3.29 2.20 0.21
CA ALA A 66 -2.55 1.50 -0.83
C ALA A 66 -2.40 0.04 -0.44
N PHE A 67 -2.40 -0.85 -1.42
CA PHE A 67 -2.24 -2.27 -1.17
C PHE A 67 -0.82 -2.71 -1.50
N PHE A 68 -0.31 -3.60 -0.67
CA PHE A 68 1.02 -4.16 -0.81
C PHE A 68 1.07 -5.59 -0.29
N ILE A 69 2.15 -6.28 -0.62
CA ILE A 69 2.47 -7.63 -0.12
C ILE A 69 3.88 -7.64 0.46
N PHE A 70 4.16 -8.63 1.29
CA PHE A 70 5.52 -8.94 1.69
C PHE A 70 6.05 -10.07 0.82
N ASP A 71 7.21 -9.87 0.22
CA ASP A 71 7.86 -10.87 -0.62
C ASP A 71 9.38 -10.85 -0.42
N GLU A 72 9.96 -12.00 -0.05
CA GLU A 72 11.41 -12.16 0.19
C GLU A 72 12.04 -11.07 1.08
N GLY A 73 11.33 -10.66 2.13
CA GLY A 73 11.78 -9.60 3.04
C GLY A 73 11.57 -8.17 2.53
N ASN A 74 11.07 -8.01 1.31
CA ASN A 74 10.70 -6.74 0.70
C ASN A 74 9.21 -6.44 0.85
N ILE A 75 8.87 -5.18 0.64
CA ILE A 75 7.49 -4.68 0.54
C ILE A 75 7.24 -4.38 -0.93
N VAL A 76 6.30 -5.09 -1.55
CA VAL A 76 5.93 -4.86 -2.95
C VAL A 76 4.61 -4.11 -2.99
N MET A 77 4.65 -2.84 -3.37
CA MET A 77 3.47 -2.00 -3.55
C MET A 77 2.76 -2.42 -4.83
N LEU A 78 1.50 -2.86 -4.72
CA LEU A 78 0.73 -3.38 -5.85
C LEU A 78 0.03 -2.26 -6.60
N PHE A 79 -0.81 -1.52 -5.89
CA PHE A 79 -1.55 -0.39 -6.43
C PHE A 79 -2.23 0.39 -5.29
N ASN A 80 -2.66 1.59 -5.62
CA ASN A 80 -3.35 2.52 -4.76
C ASN A 80 -4.83 2.17 -4.58
N GLY A 81 -5.30 2.25 -3.33
CA GLY A 81 -6.71 2.33 -3.01
C GLY A 81 -7.10 3.79 -2.89
N PHE A 82 -7.69 4.34 -3.96
CA PHE A 82 -8.65 5.47 -4.00
C PHE A 82 -8.54 6.62 -2.96
N ARG A 83 -8.77 7.87 -3.39
CA ARG A 83 -9.17 8.93 -2.43
C ARG A 83 -10.61 8.67 -2.00
N LYS A 84 -10.85 8.22 -0.77
CA LYS A 84 -12.20 7.94 -0.25
C LYS A 84 -12.66 8.94 0.78
N LYS A 85 -13.97 9.23 0.78
CA LYS A 85 -14.70 9.82 1.91
C LYS A 85 -15.22 8.78 2.91
N THR A 86 -15.18 7.48 2.58
CA THR A 86 -15.73 6.40 3.42
C THR A 86 -14.63 5.51 4.02
N GLN A 87 -14.85 5.02 5.25
CA GLN A 87 -13.84 4.31 6.05
C GLN A 87 -13.57 2.86 5.59
N LYS A 88 -14.53 2.22 4.91
CA LYS A 88 -14.42 0.84 4.44
C LYS A 88 -13.80 0.76 3.04
N THR A 89 -12.81 -0.11 2.90
CA THR A 89 -12.23 -0.52 1.62
C THR A 89 -13.27 -1.34 0.85
N PRO A 90 -13.60 -0.99 -0.41
CA PRO A 90 -14.65 -1.68 -1.15
C PRO A 90 -14.10 -3.00 -1.69
N GLU A 91 -14.95 -4.01 -1.75
CA GLU A 91 -14.57 -5.38 -2.10
C GLU A 91 -13.85 -5.47 -3.47
N ASN A 92 -14.30 -4.70 -4.47
CA ASN A 92 -13.71 -4.68 -5.80
C ASN A 92 -12.21 -4.30 -5.80
N GLU A 93 -11.80 -3.43 -4.89
CA GLU A 93 -10.40 -3.02 -4.80
C GLU A 93 -9.57 -4.13 -4.13
N ILE A 94 -10.14 -4.82 -3.14
CA ILE A 94 -9.50 -5.99 -2.53
C ILE A 94 -9.30 -7.08 -3.60
N GLN A 95 -10.31 -7.35 -4.42
CA GLN A 95 -10.21 -8.32 -5.53
C GLN A 95 -9.15 -7.91 -6.54
N LYS A 96 -9.07 -6.63 -6.90
CA LYS A 96 -8.02 -6.10 -7.77
C LYS A 96 -6.63 -6.28 -7.15
N ALA A 97 -6.48 -6.07 -5.84
CA ALA A 97 -5.23 -6.32 -5.12
C ALA A 97 -4.78 -7.77 -5.23
N ILE A 98 -5.71 -8.70 -4.99
CA ILE A 98 -5.44 -10.14 -5.07
C ILE A 98 -5.06 -10.53 -6.49
N LYS A 99 -5.77 -10.01 -7.50
CA LYS A 99 -5.42 -10.23 -8.91
C LYS A 99 -4.01 -9.75 -9.23
N LEU A 100 -3.65 -8.52 -8.86
CA LEU A 100 -2.31 -7.96 -9.11
C LEU A 100 -1.21 -8.71 -8.37
N LYS A 101 -1.46 -9.19 -7.14
CA LYS A 101 -0.56 -10.09 -6.42
C LYS A 101 -0.31 -11.37 -7.23
N ASN A 102 -1.37 -12.00 -7.73
CA ASN A 102 -1.25 -13.24 -8.49
C ASN A 102 -0.51 -13.02 -9.81
N GLU A 103 -0.75 -11.90 -10.49
CA GLU A 103 0.02 -11.50 -11.68
C GLU A 103 1.50 -11.29 -11.35
N TYR A 104 1.81 -10.55 -10.28
CA TYR A 104 3.19 -10.35 -9.81
C TYR A 104 3.94 -11.68 -9.62
N TYR A 105 3.33 -12.64 -8.91
CA TYR A 105 3.95 -13.94 -8.70
C TYR A 105 4.01 -14.82 -9.95
N ALA A 106 3.12 -14.61 -10.93
CA ALA A 106 3.19 -15.29 -12.20
C ALA A 106 4.31 -14.74 -13.09
N GLU A 107 4.52 -13.41 -13.08
CA GLU A 107 5.59 -12.72 -13.82
C GLU A 107 6.99 -12.95 -13.20
N LYS A 108 7.07 -13.26 -11.89
CA LYS A 108 8.34 -13.51 -11.19
C LYS A 108 8.95 -14.90 -11.48
N LYS A 109 8.18 -15.83 -12.04
CA LYS A 109 8.65 -17.18 -12.40
C LYS A 109 9.62 -17.16 -13.57
#